data_AF-A0A954TRP7-F1
#
_entry.id   AF-A0A954TRP7-F1
#
_cell.length_a   1.000
_cell.length_b   1.000
_cell.length_c   1.000
_cell.angle_alpha   90.00
_cell.angle_beta   90.00
_cell.angle_gamma   90.00
#
_symmetry.space_group_name_H-M   'P 1'
#
loop_
_entity.id
_entity.type
_entity.pdbx_description
1 polymer ?
#
loop_
_entity_poly.entity_id
_entity_poly.type
_entity_poly.pdbx_seq_one_letter_code
_entity_poly.pdbx_strand_id
1 'polypeptide(L)'
;MAKKKRIPHKFLPWIDARKKFRLSHMHIQMARELGMNPKRFGDYANTKNQPWKAPLPEFIAKLYQKRFGKDQPDVVLTIEEISANHMAKRADRKAKKLETAQRFDAHDQAESVEADVFAPSGDDSINDS
;
A
#
# COMPACT_ATOMS: atom_id res chain seq x y z
N MET A 1 19.24 16.22 6.80
CA MET A 1 17.84 16.48 7.22
C MET A 1 17.01 15.21 7.04
N ALA A 2 16.35 14.71 8.09
CA ALA A 2 15.50 13.54 7.98
C ALA A 2 14.37 13.82 6.97
N LYS A 3 14.30 13.03 5.90
CA LYS A 3 13.22 13.13 4.92
C LYS A 3 11.90 12.85 5.66
N LYS A 4 11.05 13.87 5.80
CA LYS A 4 9.71 13.72 6.41
C LYS A 4 9.01 12.55 5.74
N LYS A 5 8.59 11.55 6.51
CA LYS A 5 7.88 10.36 6.00
C LYS A 5 6.62 10.86 5.27
N ARG A 6 6.65 10.85 3.94
CA ARG A 6 5.55 11.37 3.11
C ARG A 6 4.37 10.41 3.22
N ILE A 7 3.33 10.82 3.93
CA ILE A 7 2.08 10.06 4.00
C ILE A 7 1.41 10.12 2.61
N PRO A 8 1.07 8.97 2.00
CA PRO A 8 0.38 8.93 0.72
C PRO A 8 -0.98 9.65 0.79
N HIS A 9 -1.35 10.32 -0.31
CA HIS A 9 -2.59 11.08 -0.42
C HIS A 9 -3.86 10.26 -0.13
N LYS A 10 -3.80 8.93 -0.28
CA LYS A 10 -4.90 8.01 0.06
C LYS A 10 -5.25 8.01 1.56
N PHE A 11 -4.28 8.26 2.43
CA PHE A 11 -4.45 8.18 3.88
C PHE A 11 -4.74 9.54 4.53
N LEU A 12 -4.40 10.65 3.85
CA LEU A 12 -4.66 12.00 4.36
C LEU A 12 -6.14 12.26 4.72
N PRO A 13 -7.14 11.88 3.89
CA PRO A 13 -8.54 12.10 4.24
C PRO A 13 -8.98 11.43 5.54
N TRP A 14 -8.37 10.30 5.90
CA TRP A 14 -8.66 9.61 7.15
C TRP A 14 -8.06 10.34 8.37
N ILE A 15 -6.87 10.93 8.21
CA ILE A 15 -6.24 11.76 9.26
C ILE A 15 -7.06 13.04 9.46
N ASP A 16 -7.47 13.68 8.38
CA ASP A 16 -8.26 14.91 8.42
C ASP A 16 -9.64 14.66 9.01
N ALA A 17 -10.32 13.60 8.60
CA ALA A 17 -11.60 13.19 9.18
C ALA A 17 -11.46 12.89 10.69
N ARG A 18 -10.38 12.20 11.10
CA ARG A 18 -10.11 11.91 12.51
C ARG A 18 -10.01 13.20 13.33
N LYS A 19 -9.21 14.16 12.88
CA LYS A 19 -9.02 15.45 13.56
C LYS A 19 -10.31 16.27 13.56
N LYS A 20 -11.01 16.35 12.42
CA LYS A 20 -12.23 17.15 12.25
C LYS A 20 -13.39 16.65 13.11
N PHE A 21 -13.60 15.34 13.18
CA PHE A 21 -14.71 14.72 13.90
C PHE A 21 -14.32 14.15 15.27
N ARG A 22 -13.12 14.46 15.75
CA ARG A 22 -12.57 14.01 17.05
C ARG A 22 -12.67 12.49 17.24
N LEU A 23 -12.39 11.74 16.18
CA LEU A 23 -12.44 10.27 16.21
C LEU A 23 -11.16 9.70 16.83
N SER A 24 -11.29 8.59 17.55
CA SER A 24 -10.14 7.80 18.02
C SER A 24 -9.61 6.92 16.88
N HIS A 25 -8.42 6.36 17.05
CA HIS A 25 -7.88 5.38 16.09
C HIS A 25 -8.80 4.17 15.95
N MET A 26 -9.45 3.76 17.05
CA MET A 26 -10.45 2.71 17.07
C MET A 26 -11.65 3.02 16.17
N HIS A 27 -12.25 4.22 16.28
CA HIS A 27 -13.38 4.59 15.41
C HIS A 27 -13.00 4.64 13.93
N ILE A 28 -11.78 5.08 13.63
CA ILE A 28 -11.26 5.08 12.25
C ILE A 28 -11.08 3.65 11.73
N GLN A 29 -10.58 2.74 12.57
CA GLN A 29 -10.46 1.33 12.22
C GLN A 29 -11.84 0.70 11.95
N MET A 30 -12.80 0.89 12.86
CA MET A 30 -14.18 0.40 12.69
C MET A 30 -14.80 0.91 11.38
N ALA A 31 -14.69 2.20 11.11
CA ALA A 31 -15.26 2.79 9.89
C ALA A 31 -14.61 2.24 8.61
N ARG A 32 -13.34 1.85 8.66
CA ARG A 32 -12.66 1.20 7.54
C ARG A 32 -13.14 -0.23 7.32
N GLU A 33 -13.30 -1.01 8.37
CA GLU A 33 -13.85 -2.38 8.30
C GLU A 33 -15.31 -2.38 7.84
N LEU A 34 -16.05 -1.34 8.20
CA LEU A 34 -17.39 -1.05 7.69
C LEU A 34 -17.42 -0.58 6.22
N GLY A 35 -16.26 -0.26 5.62
CA GLY A 35 -16.17 0.22 4.24
C GLY A 35 -16.66 1.66 4.05
N MET A 36 -16.69 2.47 5.12
CA MET A 36 -17.14 3.86 5.06
C MET A 36 -16.11 4.76 4.35
N ASN A 37 -16.60 5.87 3.79
CA ASN A 37 -15.75 6.84 3.09
C ASN A 37 -15.51 8.09 3.96
N PRO A 38 -14.25 8.47 4.26
CA PRO A 38 -13.93 9.62 5.12
C PRO A 38 -14.47 10.95 4.57
N LYS A 39 -14.66 11.07 3.25
CA LYS A 39 -15.24 12.27 2.63
C LYS A 39 -16.72 12.47 3.00
N ARG A 40 -17.44 11.37 3.24
CA ARG A 40 -18.89 11.39 3.57
C ARG A 40 -19.16 11.53 5.07
N PHE A 41 -18.11 11.60 5.90
CA PHE A 41 -18.28 11.75 7.35
C PHE A 41 -19.00 13.06 7.72
N GLY A 42 -18.91 14.09 6.88
CA GLY A 42 -19.70 15.32 7.04
C GLY A 42 -21.20 15.07 7.04
N ASP A 43 -21.70 14.23 6.13
CA ASP A 43 -23.12 13.89 6.03
C ASP A 43 -23.61 13.12 7.26
N TYR A 44 -22.75 12.25 7.79
CA TYR A 44 -23.07 11.45 8.98
C TYR A 44 -23.00 12.28 10.27
N ALA A 45 -22.01 13.18 10.38
CA ALA A 45 -21.78 14.04 11.55
C ALA A 45 -22.64 15.30 11.60
N ASN A 46 -23.57 15.49 10.67
CA ASN A 46 -24.50 16.63 10.71
C ASN A 46 -25.56 16.47 11.81
N THR A 47 -25.10 16.47 13.07
CA THR A 47 -25.92 16.46 14.28
C THR A 47 -26.47 17.86 14.60
N LYS A 48 -25.85 18.92 14.07
CA LYS A 48 -26.31 20.31 14.29
C LYS A 48 -27.74 20.55 13.77
N ASN A 49 -28.08 19.93 12.65
CA ASN A 49 -29.42 20.07 12.06
C ASN A 49 -30.39 18.97 12.52
N GLN A 50 -29.89 17.94 13.21
CA GLN A 50 -30.68 16.77 13.63
C GLN A 50 -30.22 16.33 15.02
N PRO A 51 -30.69 16.98 16.10
CA PRO A 51 -30.25 16.69 17.48
C PRO A 51 -30.62 15.28 17.96
N TRP A 52 -31.61 14.64 17.34
CA TRP A 52 -31.95 13.22 17.59
C TRP A 52 -30.94 12.23 16.99
N LYS A 53 -29.96 12.72 16.22
CA LYS A 53 -28.97 11.88 15.56
C LYS A 53 -27.76 11.70 16.47
N ALA A 54 -27.42 10.45 16.76
CA ALA A 54 -26.25 10.11 17.57
C ALA A 54 -24.96 10.74 17.00
N PRO A 55 -24.00 11.14 17.84
CA PRO A 55 -22.72 11.67 17.38
C PRO A 55 -22.00 10.60 16.52
N LEU A 56 -21.21 11.06 15.55
CA LEU A 56 -20.53 10.17 14.58
C LEU A 56 -19.73 9.01 15.24
N PRO A 57 -19.00 9.19 16.35
CA PRO A 57 -18.32 8.09 17.05
C PRO A 57 -19.28 6.97 17.47
N GLU A 58 -20.41 7.32 18.10
CA GLU A 58 -21.41 6.35 18.55
C GLU A 58 -22.11 5.67 17.37
N PHE A 59 -22.36 6.42 16.29
CA PHE A 59 -22.94 5.87 15.08
C PHE A 59 -22.06 4.78 14.47
N ILE A 60 -20.74 5.01 14.40
CA ILE A 60 -19.78 4.02 13.92
C ILE A 60 -19.76 2.79 14.85
N ALA A 61 -19.72 2.99 16.17
CA ALA A 61 -19.72 1.90 17.14
C ALA A 61 -20.98 1.03 17.04
N LYS A 62 -22.17 1.65 16.96
CA LYS A 62 -23.45 0.94 16.80
C LYS A 62 -23.51 0.14 15.50
N LEU A 63 -23.04 0.71 14.39
CA LEU A 63 -22.97 -0.01 13.11
C LEU A 63 -21.99 -1.19 13.16
N TYR A 64 -20.85 -1.00 13.82
CA TYR A 64 -19.84 -2.03 13.99
C TYR A 64 -20.40 -3.21 14.81
N GLN A 65 -21.01 -2.91 15.95
CA GLN A 65 -21.67 -3.89 16.80
C GLN A 65 -22.78 -4.62 16.05
N LYS A 66 -23.60 -3.93 15.26
CA LYS A 66 -24.67 -4.56 14.47
C LYS A 66 -24.15 -5.54 13.40
N ARG A 67 -23.00 -5.26 12.79
CA ARG A 67 -22.46 -6.08 11.69
C ARG A 67 -21.56 -7.20 12.18
N PHE A 68 -20.78 -6.97 13.23
CA PHE A 68 -19.75 -7.89 13.71
C PHE A 68 -20.06 -8.49 15.09
N GLY A 69 -21.04 -7.96 15.82
CA GLY A 69 -21.38 -8.41 17.18
C GLY A 69 -20.32 -8.06 18.23
N LYS A 70 -19.37 -7.18 17.90
CA LYS A 70 -18.26 -6.77 18.77
C LYS A 70 -18.33 -5.27 19.02
N ASP A 71 -17.96 -4.85 20.23
CA ASP A 71 -17.90 -3.43 20.59
C ASP A 71 -16.58 -2.77 20.18
N GLN A 72 -15.52 -3.56 19.98
CA GLN A 72 -14.18 -3.09 19.63
C GLN A 72 -13.53 -4.03 18.61
N PRO A 73 -12.73 -3.48 17.67
CA PRO A 73 -11.91 -4.28 16.78
C PRO A 73 -10.74 -4.89 17.54
N ASP A 74 -10.41 -6.15 17.24
CA ASP A 74 -9.31 -6.88 17.89
C ASP A 74 -7.94 -6.23 17.63
N VAL A 75 -7.78 -5.54 16.50
CA VAL A 75 -6.54 -4.85 16.12
C VAL A 75 -6.83 -3.39 15.78
N VAL A 76 -6.39 -2.48 16.65
CA VAL A 76 -6.47 -1.02 16.41
C VAL A 76 -5.16 -0.54 15.82
N LEU A 77 -5.09 -0.42 14.50
CA LEU A 77 -3.94 0.18 13.82
C LEU A 77 -4.18 1.67 13.55
N THR A 78 -3.12 2.46 13.72
CA THR A 78 -3.14 3.88 13.36
C THR A 78 -3.07 4.06 11.84
N ILE A 79 -3.56 5.19 11.33
CA ILE A 79 -3.46 5.49 9.89
C ILE A 79 -2.00 5.57 9.42
N GLU A 80 -1.10 5.99 10.30
CA GLU A 80 0.33 6.10 10.02
C GLU A 80 0.99 4.73 9.85
N GLU A 81 0.70 3.78 10.75
CA GLU A 81 1.17 2.39 10.64
C GLU A 81 0.64 1.71 9.38
N ILE A 82 -0.63 1.90 9.07
CA ILE A 82 -1.24 1.31 7.87
C ILE A 82 -0.65 1.93 6.60
N SER A 83 -0.39 3.24 6.62
CA SER A 83 0.32 3.93 5.55
C SER A 83 1.73 3.37 5.34
N ALA A 84 2.47 3.14 6.43
CA ALA A 84 3.81 2.57 6.38
C ALA A 84 3.80 1.14 5.81
N ASN A 85 2.89 0.28 6.28
CA ASN A 85 2.75 -1.09 5.77
C ASN A 85 2.39 -1.11 4.28
N HIS A 86 1.48 -0.23 3.85
CA HIS A 86 1.14 -0.08 2.43
C HIS A 86 2.35 0.34 1.58
N MET A 87 3.20 1.24 2.08
CA MET A 87 4.42 1.67 1.40
C MET A 87 5.48 0.55 1.36
N ALA A 88 5.68 -0.18 2.45
CA ALA A 88 6.59 -1.32 2.52
C ALA A 88 6.20 -2.39 1.48
N LYS A 89 4.93 -2.80 1.47
CA LYS A 89 4.40 -3.77 0.49
C LYS A 89 4.57 -3.32 -0.96
N ARG A 90 4.49 -2.00 -1.22
CA ARG A 90 4.74 -1.45 -2.57
C ARG A 90 6.23 -1.42 -2.91
N ALA A 91 7.11 -1.15 -1.96
CA ALA A 91 8.55 -1.20 -2.13
C ALA A 91 9.01 -2.63 -2.44
N ASP A 92 8.51 -3.62 -1.70
CA ASP A 92 8.85 -5.04 -1.90
C ASP A 92 8.44 -5.52 -3.30
N ARG A 93 7.24 -5.13 -3.75
CA ARG A 93 6.78 -5.43 -5.12
C ARG A 93 7.68 -4.80 -6.18
N LYS A 94 8.16 -3.58 -5.94
CA LYS A 94 9.07 -2.89 -6.85
C LYS A 94 10.44 -3.58 -6.86
N ALA A 95 10.96 -3.97 -5.70
CA ALA A 95 12.24 -4.69 -5.56
C ALA A 95 12.19 -6.05 -6.28
N LYS A 96 11.14 -6.84 -6.07
CA LYS A 96 10.95 -8.13 -6.76
C LYS A 96 10.87 -7.97 -8.28
N LYS A 97 10.15 -6.95 -8.76
CA LYS A 97 10.08 -6.65 -10.20
C LYS A 97 11.45 -6.27 -10.77
N LEU A 98 12.23 -5.48 -10.02
CA LEU A 98 13.57 -5.08 -10.44
C LEU A 98 14.54 -6.26 -10.44
N GLU A 99 14.50 -7.12 -9.42
CA GLU A 99 15.31 -8.35 -9.35
C GLU A 99 14.99 -9.29 -10.53
N THR A 100 13.70 -9.44 -10.84
CA THR A 100 13.27 -10.27 -11.96
C THR A 100 13.73 -9.68 -13.29
N ALA A 101 13.59 -8.36 -13.49
CA ALA A 101 14.09 -7.68 -14.69
C ALA A 101 15.61 -7.82 -14.81
N GLN A 102 16.36 -7.62 -13.72
CA GLN A 102 17.81 -7.81 -13.69
C GLN A 102 18.22 -9.26 -13.98
N ARG A 103 17.46 -10.26 -13.51
CA ARG A 103 17.70 -11.67 -13.86
C ARG A 103 17.45 -11.95 -15.34
N PHE A 104 16.40 -11.38 -15.92
CA PHE A 104 16.14 -11.51 -17.35
C PHE A 104 17.21 -10.82 -18.19
N ASP A 105 17.62 -9.60 -17.84
CA ASP A 105 18.69 -8.85 -18.51
C ASP A 105 20.05 -9.56 -18.39
N ALA A 106 20.33 -10.19 -17.24
CA ALA A 106 21.56 -10.98 -17.03
C ALA A 106 21.54 -12.31 -17.80
N HIS A 107 20.36 -12.92 -18.00
CA HIS A 107 20.24 -14.16 -18.77
C HIS A 107 20.46 -13.92 -20.27
N ASP A 108 19.93 -12.82 -20.81
CA ASP A 108 20.11 -12.39 -22.20
C ASP A 108 21.58 -12.04 -22.50
N GLN A 109 22.27 -11.38 -21.56
CA GLN A 109 23.70 -11.10 -21.73
C GLN A 109 24.59 -12.35 -21.58
N ALA A 110 24.26 -13.29 -20.69
CA ALA A 110 25.01 -14.54 -20.53
C ALA A 110 24.91 -15.45 -21.77
N GLU A 111 23.78 -15.42 -22.49
CA GLU A 111 23.60 -16.16 -23.74
C GLU A 111 24.38 -15.51 -24.91
N SER A 112 24.55 -14.19 -24.88
CA SER A 112 25.31 -13.44 -25.90
C SER A 112 26.84 -13.58 -25.82
N VAL A 113 27.40 -13.84 -24.62
CA VAL A 113 28.87 -13.98 -24.44
C VAL A 113 29.41 -15.37 -24.77
N GLU A 114 28.56 -16.39 -24.81
CA GLU A 114 28.94 -17.76 -25.20
C GLU A 114 28.96 -17.95 -26.73
N ALA A 115 28.39 -17.02 -27.50
CA ALA A 115 28.36 -17.07 -28.96
C ALA A 115 29.64 -16.55 -29.65
N ASP A 116 30.57 -15.95 -28.91
CA ASP A 116 31.76 -15.27 -29.47
C ASP A 116 33.10 -16.00 -29.17
N VAL A 117 33.06 -17.25 -28.66
CA VAL A 117 34.27 -18.03 -28.28
C VAL A 117 34.57 -19.20 -29.24
N PHE A 118 33.77 -19.42 -30.30
CA PHE A 118 34.05 -20.48 -31.30
C PHE A 118 34.50 -19.90 -32.64
N ALA A 119 35.70 -19.32 -32.69
CA ALA A 119 36.44 -19.16 -33.93
C ALA A 119 37.32 -20.42 -34.13
N PRO A 120 36.98 -21.35 -35.04
CA PRO A 120 37.88 -22.44 -35.36
C PRO A 120 39.14 -21.87 -36.03
N SER A 121 40.19 -21.79 -35.23
CA SER A 121 41.56 -21.56 -35.70
C SER A 121 42.00 -22.84 -36.43
N GLY A 122 41.79 -22.88 -37.74
CA GLY A 122 42.19 -23.97 -38.62
C GLY A 122 43.08 -23.41 -39.71
N ASP A 123 44.37 -23.30 -39.38
CA ASP A 123 45.49 -23.26 -40.31
C ASP A 123 45.39 -24.45 -41.29
N ASP A 124 45.41 -24.18 -42.61
CA ASP A 124 45.79 -25.20 -43.58
C ASP A 124 46.51 -24.52 -44.77
N SER A 125 47.82 -24.36 -44.57
CA SER A 125 48.80 -24.13 -45.64
C SER A 125 49.27 -25.49 -46.18
N ILE A 126 49.00 -25.80 -47.45
CA ILE A 126 49.72 -26.73 -48.35
C ILE A 126 49.24 -26.36 -49.77
N ASN A 127 49.93 -25.55 -50.58
CA ASN A 127 51.11 -25.79 -51.43
C ASN A 127 51.00 -26.92 -52.47
N ASP A 128 51.24 -26.50 -53.72
CA ASP A 128 51.96 -27.18 -54.81
C ASP A 128 51.19 -27.89 -55.96
N SER A 129 51.64 -27.51 -57.16
CA SER A 129 51.59 -28.15 -58.49
C SER A 129 50.32 -28.04 -59.35
#